data_AF-A0A2T5AE44-F1
#
_entry.id   AF-A0A2T5AE44-F1
#
_cell.length_a   1.000
_cell.length_b   1.000
_cell.length_c   1.000
_cell.angle_alpha   90.00
_cell.angle_beta   90.00
_cell.angle_gamma   90.00
#
_symmetry.space_group_name_H-M   'P 1'
#
loop_
_entity.id
_entity.type
_entity.pdbx_description
1 polymer ?
#
loop_
_entity_poly.entity_id
_entity_poly.type
_entity_poly.pdbx_seq_one_letter_code
_entity_poly.pdbx_strand_id
1 'polypeptide(L)' 'MTTHDAMFLMLTVLVLVLASVLVGIIGFGLARWTGAAVPDAVSRAALAFAGALTIGVALLGVLITAIK' A
#
# COMPACT_ATOMS: atom_id res chain seq x y z
N MET A 1 8.35 12.90 -20.77
CA MET A 1 8.31 12.96 -19.30
C MET A 1 9.48 13.82 -18.88
N THR A 2 9.22 14.95 -18.25
CA THR A 2 10.28 15.82 -17.72
C THR A 2 10.87 15.19 -16.46
N THR A 3 12.05 15.64 -16.02
CA THR A 3 12.64 15.18 -14.76
C THR A 3 11.72 15.41 -13.56
N HIS A 4 10.97 16.51 -13.56
CA HIS A 4 10.01 16.84 -12.50
C HIS A 4 8.87 15.83 -12.44
N ASP A 5 8.31 15.44 -13.59
CA ASP A 5 7.24 14.43 -13.66
C ASP A 5 7.71 13.08 -13.11
N ALA A 6 8.96 12.70 -13.41
CA ALA A 6 9.58 11.48 -12.89
C ALA A 6 9.74 11.52 -11.36
N MET A 7 10.18 12.66 -10.82
CA MET A 7 10.34 12.86 -9.38
C MET A 7 8.99 12.83 -8.65
N PHE A 8 7.94 13.44 -9.21
CA PHE A 8 6.60 13.36 -8.64
C PHE A 8 6.06 11.95 -8.65
N LEU A 9 6.23 11.21 -9.76
CA LEU A 9 5.81 9.80 -9.81
C LEU A 9 6.53 8.95 -8.75
N MET A 10 7.84 9.14 -8.58
CA MET A 10 8.59 8.45 -7.53
C MET A 10 8.08 8.81 -6.13
N LEU A 11 7.81 10.09 -5.86
CA LEU A 11 7.25 10.53 -4.59
C LEU A 11 5.87 9.92 -4.34
N THR A 12 5.01 9.88 -5.36
CA THR A 12 3.67 9.27 -5.27
C THR A 12 3.76 7.78 -4.95
N VAL A 13 4.66 7.05 -5.60
CA VAL A 13 4.88 5.62 -5.31
C VAL A 13 5.41 5.44 -3.89
N LEU A 14 6.36 6.27 -3.44
CA LEU A 14 6.87 6.22 -2.07
C LEU A 14 5.76 6.43 -1.04
N VAL A 15 4.95 7.48 -1.22
CA VAL A 15 3.82 7.77 -0.33
C VAL A 15 2.82 6.61 -0.32
N LEU A 16 2.54 6.01 -1.48
CA LEU A 16 1.66 4.85 -1.58
C LEU A 16 2.21 3.64 -0.80
N VAL A 17 3.51 3.37 -0.89
CA VAL A 17 4.16 2.29 -0.13
C VAL A 17 4.04 2.56 1.37
N LEU A 18 4.33 3.77 1.83
CA LEU A 18 4.20 4.15 3.24
C LEU A 18 2.75 4.02 3.73
N ALA A 19 1.77 4.47 2.94
CA ALA A 19 0.36 4.32 3.27
C ALA A 19 -0.06 2.84 3.36
N SER A 20 0.45 2.00 2.45
CA SER A 20 0.20 0.55 2.47
C SER A 20 0.79 -0.11 3.72
N VAL A 21 1.98 0.33 4.17
CA VAL A 21 2.59 -0.14 5.42
C VAL A 21 1.69 0.18 6.61
N LEU A 22 1.10 1.38 6.67
CA LEU A 22 0.14 1.74 7.73
C LEU A 22 -1.07 0.81 7.73
N VAL A 23 -1.61 0.46 6.55
CA VAL A 23 -2.71 -0.52 6.43
C VAL A 23 -2.29 -1.89 6.97
N GLY A 24 -1.07 -2.34 6.68
CA GLY A 24 -0.52 -3.57 7.25
C GLY A 24 -0.42 -3.53 8.78
N ILE A 25 0.09 -2.43 9.35
CA ILE A 25 0.19 -2.23 10.81
C ILE A 25 -1.19 -2.27 11.46
N ILE A 26 -2.19 -1.61 10.85
CA ILE A 26 -3.58 -1.64 11.32
C ILE A 26 -4.12 -3.08 11.25
N GLY A 27 -3.90 -3.78 10.14
CA GLY A 27 -4.29 -5.18 9.97
C GLY A 27 -3.70 -6.10 11.04
N PHE A 28 -2.42 -5.90 11.37
CA PHE A 28 -1.75 -6.58 12.49
C PHE A 28 -2.43 -6.27 13.82
N GLY A 29 -2.65 -4.99 14.13
CA GLY A 29 -3.27 -4.54 15.38
C GLY A 29 -4.67 -5.12 15.58
N LEU A 30 -5.48 -5.12 14.51
CA LEU A 30 -6.81 -5.73 14.52
C LEU A 30 -6.74 -7.25 14.72
N ALA A 31 -5.81 -7.95 14.06
CA ALA A 31 -5.64 -9.39 14.27
C ALA A 31 -5.25 -9.71 15.72
N ARG A 32 -4.33 -8.94 16.29
CA ARG A 32 -3.92 -9.08 17.70
C ARG A 32 -5.06 -8.77 18.67
N TRP A 33 -5.88 -7.76 18.39
CA TRP A 33 -7.08 -7.44 19.17
C TRP A 33 -8.05 -8.64 19.22
N THR A 34 -8.21 -9.35 18.10
CA THR A 34 -9.06 -10.55 18.02
C THR A 34 -8.44 -11.81 18.66
N GLY A 35 -7.26 -11.70 19.29
CA GLY A 35 -6.59 -12.81 19.95
C GLY A 35 -5.76 -13.72 19.04
N ALA A 36 -5.55 -13.35 17.78
CA ALA A 36 -4.74 -14.14 16.85
C ALA A 36 -3.29 -14.28 17.33
N ALA A 37 -2.69 -15.45 17.13
CA ALA A 37 -1.28 -15.69 17.39
C ALA A 37 -0.40 -14.79 16.50
N VAL A 38 0.80 -14.44 16.96
CA VAL A 38 1.69 -13.51 16.23
C VAL A 38 1.95 -13.94 14.78
N PRO A 39 2.26 -15.21 14.46
CA PRO A 39 2.49 -15.63 13.07
C PRO A 39 1.25 -15.43 12.16
N ASP A 40 0.05 -15.67 12.70
CA ASP A 40 -1.20 -15.46 11.98
C ASP A 40 -1.49 -13.96 11.79
N ALA A 41 -1.28 -13.16 12.83
CA ALA A 41 -1.42 -11.71 12.75
C ALA A 41 -0.46 -11.07 11.73
N VAL A 42 0.79 -11.56 11.66
CA VAL A 42 1.75 -11.14 10.63
C VAL A 42 1.27 -11.51 9.23
N SER A 43 0.72 -12.72 9.05
CA SER A 43 0.20 -13.17 7.75
C SER A 43 -0.98 -12.29 7.28
N ARG A 44 -1.91 -11.96 8.19
CA ARG A 44 -3.03 -11.05 7.91
C ARG A 44 -2.58 -9.63 7.58
N ALA A 45 -1.57 -9.13 8.29
CA ALA A 45 -0.97 -7.82 8.03
C ALA A 45 -0.30 -7.76 6.64
N ALA A 46 0.42 -8.81 6.26
CA ALA A 46 1.06 -8.93 4.96
C ALA A 46 0.02 -8.94 3.82
N LEU A 47 -1.09 -9.66 3.99
CA LEU A 47 -2.21 -9.65 3.03
C LEU A 47 -2.84 -8.27 2.91
N ALA A 48 -3.07 -7.58 4.03
CA ALA A 48 -3.64 -6.23 4.03
C ALA A 48 -2.72 -5.22 3.33
N PHE A 49 -1.42 -5.27 3.61
CA PHE A 49 -0.40 -4.48 2.93
C PHE A 49 -0.39 -4.75 1.42
N ALA A 50 -0.30 -6.03 1.03
CA ALA A 50 -0.22 -6.43 -0.38
C ALA A 50 -1.48 -6.02 -1.15
N GLY A 51 -2.66 -6.17 -0.55
CA GLY A 51 -3.92 -5.73 -1.12
C GLY A 51 -3.97 -4.21 -1.34
N ALA A 52 -3.61 -3.43 -0.32
CA ALA A 52 -3.56 -1.97 -0.41
C ALA A 52 -2.60 -1.48 -1.50
N LEU A 53 -1.39 -2.06 -1.55
CA LEU A 53 -0.39 -1.72 -2.56
C LEU A 53 -0.86 -2.08 -3.98
N THR A 54 -1.43 -3.27 -4.15
CA THR A 54 -1.92 -3.73 -5.46
C THR A 54 -3.03 -2.82 -5.99
N ILE A 55 -4.02 -2.50 -5.15
CA ILE A 55 -5.11 -1.59 -5.53
C ILE A 55 -4.55 -0.20 -5.83
N GLY A 56 -3.65 0.33 -5.00
CA GLY A 56 -3.05 1.63 -5.21
C GLY A 56 -2.26 1.74 -6.52
N VAL A 57 -1.46 0.71 -6.85
CA VAL A 57 -0.71 0.66 -8.12
C VAL A 57 -1.65 0.56 -9.31
N ALA A 58 -2.70 -0.27 -9.22
CA ALA A 58 -3.72 -0.37 -10.26
C ALA A 58 -4.41 0.98 -10.51
N LEU A 59 -4.80 1.68 -9.44
CA LEU A 59 -5.39 3.02 -9.52
C LEU A 59 -4.43 4.04 -10.13
N LEU A 60 -3.14 4.01 -9.75
CA LEU A 60 -2.14 4.88 -10.38
C LEU A 60 -2.02 4.60 -11.88
N GLY A 61 -2.00 3.33 -12.30
CA GLY A 61 -1.98 2.97 -13.71
C GLY A 61 -3.19 3.51 -14.49
N VAL A 62 -4.40 3.38 -13.91
CA VAL A 62 -5.63 3.93 -14.49
C VAL A 62 -5.60 5.46 -14.55
N LEU A 63 -5.16 6.14 -13.49
CA LEU A 63 -5.11 7.60 -13.46
C LEU A 63 -4.09 8.16 -14.44
N ILE A 64 -2.89 7.56 -14.52
CA ILE A 64 -1.85 7.99 -15.46
C ILE A 64 -2.32 7.81 -16.91
N THR A 65 -3.07 6.76 -17.21
CA THR A 65 -3.61 6.53 -18.56
C THR A 65 -4.80 7.43 -18.88
N ALA A 66 -5.63 7.78 -17.90
CA ALA A 66 -6.79 8.66 -18.09
C ALA A 66 -6.42 10.15 -18.27
N ILE A 67 -5.25 10.57 -17.77
CA ILE A 67 -4.78 11.97 -17.82
C ILE A 67 -3.83 12.21 -19.03
N LYS A 68 -3.37 11.14 -19.68
CA LYS A 68 -2.58 11.21 -20.92
C LYS A 68 -3.47 11.38 -22.15
#